data_AF-R6ZT71-F1
#
_entry.id   AF-R6ZT71-F1
#
_cell.length_a   1.000
_cell.length_b   1.000
_cell.length_c   1.000
_cell.angle_alpha   90.00
_cell.angle_beta   90.00
_cell.angle_gamma   90.00
#
_symmetry.space_group_name_H-M   'P 1'
#
loop_
_entity.id
_entity.type
_entity.pdbx_description
1 polymer ?
#
loop_
_entity_poly.entity_id
_entity_poly.type
_entity_poly.pdbx_seq_one_letter_code
_entity_poly.pdbx_strand_id
1 'polypeptide(L)'
;MVIDNGIKEAREKKMMTQNDLAKRMGVDVNVIKDWEENNTMISLKDVRRLTKYLDATSDQLLLGCTKPPIDLSGLTEDQIEEIFSLFITNLKKLNRHHRKINMKTNRSTVRDFGSKVYYIRVRLLGISQEELSYKLNISRTSVQSYERSSEVDSVNQIISLSKLSKVSTDYLIFNDCSLQLSSYELDNERYSILKQLVQFYVKYNTIHN
;
A
#
# COMPACT_ATOMS: atom_id res chain seq x y z
N MET A 1 0.14 2.44 -18.73
CA MET A 1 1.07 1.53 -18.04
C MET A 1 2.24 2.40 -17.59
N VAL A 2 2.33 2.70 -16.29
CA VAL A 2 3.48 3.46 -15.77
C VAL A 2 4.65 2.48 -15.77
N ILE A 3 5.67 2.82 -16.55
CA ILE A 3 6.94 2.11 -16.59
C ILE A 3 7.68 2.55 -15.32
N ASP A 4 7.43 1.88 -14.20
CA ASP A 4 8.21 2.15 -12.99
C ASP A 4 9.43 1.26 -12.98
N ASN A 5 10.59 1.91 -12.95
CA ASN A 5 11.90 1.29 -12.93
C ASN A 5 12.41 1.10 -11.49
N GLY A 6 11.48 0.94 -10.54
CA GLY A 6 11.73 1.03 -9.09
C GLY A 6 12.76 0.02 -8.58
N ILE A 7 12.77 -1.20 -9.15
CA ILE A 7 13.77 -2.23 -8.82
C ILE A 7 15.18 -1.78 -9.23
N LYS A 8 15.32 -1.24 -10.44
CA LYS A 8 16.61 -0.75 -10.96
C LYS A 8 17.10 0.45 -10.15
N GLU A 9 16.23 1.41 -9.86
CA GLU A 9 16.58 2.58 -9.05
C GLU A 9 17.04 2.18 -7.64
N ALA A 10 16.33 1.26 -6.99
CA ALA A 10 16.71 0.74 -5.69
C ALA A 10 18.04 -0.03 -5.75
N ARG A 11 18.29 -0.80 -6.81
CA ARG A 11 19.55 -1.50 -7.07
C ARG A 11 20.71 -0.53 -7.24
N GLU A 12 20.54 0.49 -8.07
CA GLU A 12 21.58 1.50 -8.35
C GLU A 12 21.89 2.35 -7.13
N LYS A 13 20.90 2.67 -6.30
CA LYS A 13 21.11 3.34 -4.99
C LYS A 13 22.00 2.52 -4.04
N LYS A 14 21.98 1.18 -4.17
CA LYS A 14 22.89 0.28 -3.43
C LYS A 14 24.20 0.01 -4.15
N MET A 15 24.49 0.70 -5.25
CA MET A 15 25.70 0.53 -6.07
C MET A 15 25.88 -0.93 -6.54
N MET A 16 24.77 -1.63 -6.80
CA MET A 16 24.79 -3.03 -7.25
C MET A 16 24.61 -3.10 -8.77
N THR A 17 25.34 -3.99 -9.44
CA THR A 17 25.03 -4.36 -10.83
C THR A 17 23.88 -5.36 -10.89
N GLN A 18 23.27 -5.56 -12.07
CA GLN A 18 22.26 -6.62 -12.25
C GLN A 18 22.81 -8.00 -11.87
N ASN A 19 24.08 -8.27 -12.17
CA ASN A 19 24.77 -9.50 -11.79
C ASN A 19 24.92 -9.65 -10.27
N ASP A 20 25.21 -8.57 -9.54
CA ASP A 20 25.33 -8.62 -8.09
C ASP A 20 23.99 -8.93 -7.42
N LEU A 21 22.92 -8.30 -7.92
CA LEU A 21 21.57 -8.58 -7.42
C LEU A 21 21.12 -9.99 -7.78
N ALA A 22 21.40 -10.46 -8.99
CA ALA A 22 21.10 -11.82 -9.44
C ALA A 22 21.77 -12.88 -8.54
N LYS A 23 23.07 -12.69 -8.23
CA LYS A 23 23.80 -13.55 -7.29
C LYS A 23 23.16 -13.56 -5.89
N ARG A 24 22.76 -12.41 -5.35
CA ARG A 24 22.08 -12.30 -4.04
C ARG A 24 20.69 -12.94 -4.05
N MET A 25 19.96 -12.78 -5.15
CA MET A 25 18.63 -13.36 -5.35
C MET A 25 18.70 -14.85 -5.72
N GLY A 26 19.86 -15.38 -6.08
CA GLY A 26 20.00 -16.76 -6.55
C GLY A 26 19.17 -17.04 -7.80
N VAL A 27 19.09 -16.05 -8.70
CA VAL A 27 18.36 -16.13 -9.98
C VAL A 27 19.30 -15.79 -11.14
N ASP A 28 18.90 -16.12 -12.36
CA ASP A 28 19.63 -15.71 -13.56
C ASP A 28 19.58 -14.18 -13.74
N VAL A 29 20.64 -13.58 -14.28
CA VAL A 29 20.69 -12.12 -14.51
C VAL A 29 19.57 -11.64 -15.45
N ASN A 30 19.13 -12.47 -16.39
CA ASN A 30 18.02 -12.16 -17.28
C ASN A 30 16.70 -12.03 -16.52
N VAL A 31 16.52 -12.74 -15.41
CA VAL A 31 15.32 -12.59 -14.55
C VAL A 31 15.28 -11.19 -13.93
N ILE A 32 16.43 -10.67 -13.48
CA ILE A 32 16.52 -9.29 -12.96
C ILE A 32 16.22 -8.29 -14.08
N LYS A 33 16.80 -8.49 -15.26
CA LYS A 33 16.55 -7.65 -16.43
C LYS A 33 15.06 -7.64 -16.79
N ASP A 34 14.42 -8.80 -16.83
CA ASP A 34 13.00 -8.93 -17.15
C ASP A 34 12.11 -8.25 -16.11
N TRP A 35 12.48 -8.28 -14.82
CA TRP A 35 11.76 -7.53 -13.79
C TRP A 35 11.94 -6.01 -13.96
N GLU A 36 13.15 -5.53 -14.25
CA GLU A 36 13.44 -4.10 -14.45
C GLU A 36 12.76 -3.54 -15.71
N GLU A 37 12.66 -4.35 -16.77
CA GLU A 37 12.00 -3.99 -18.03
C GLU A 37 10.48 -4.25 -18.01
N ASN A 38 9.94 -4.79 -16.91
CA ASN A 38 8.54 -5.23 -16.79
C ASN A 38 8.12 -6.29 -17.82
N ASN A 39 9.07 -7.08 -18.33
CA ASN A 39 8.81 -8.20 -19.24
C ASN A 39 8.12 -9.36 -18.52
N THR A 40 8.41 -9.55 -17.23
CA THR A 40 7.79 -10.59 -16.41
C THR A 40 7.25 -10.03 -15.10
N MET A 41 6.14 -10.61 -14.65
CA MET A 41 5.57 -10.27 -13.34
C MET A 41 6.41 -10.87 -12.23
N ILE A 42 6.88 -10.03 -11.31
CA ILE A 42 7.61 -10.48 -10.13
C ILE A 42 6.68 -11.19 -9.14
N SER A 43 7.20 -12.23 -8.47
CA SER A 43 6.46 -12.94 -7.42
C SER A 43 6.48 -12.16 -6.10
N LEU A 44 5.47 -12.35 -5.24
CA LEU A 44 5.47 -11.72 -3.91
C LEU A 44 6.62 -12.20 -3.01
N LYS A 45 7.04 -13.45 -3.18
CA LYS A 45 8.22 -13.99 -2.48
C LYS A 45 9.46 -13.18 -2.86
N ASP A 46 9.63 -12.87 -4.14
CA ASP A 46 10.79 -12.12 -4.62
C ASP A 46 10.71 -10.65 -4.24
N VAL A 47 9.52 -10.02 -4.26
CA VAL A 47 9.32 -8.67 -3.72
C VAL A 47 9.78 -8.59 -2.26
N ARG A 48 9.36 -9.53 -1.40
CA ARG A 48 9.77 -9.59 0.02
C ARG A 48 11.27 -9.80 0.21
N ARG A 49 11.95 -10.42 -0.75
CA ARG A 49 13.42 -10.59 -0.72
C ARG A 49 14.12 -9.33 -1.20
N LEU A 50 13.63 -8.71 -2.27
CA LEU A 50 14.16 -7.45 -2.79
C LEU A 50 14.09 -6.33 -1.76
N THR A 51 12.98 -6.19 -1.02
CA THR A 51 12.88 -5.15 0.04
C THR A 51 14.01 -5.28 1.07
N LYS A 52 14.38 -6.51 1.43
CA LYS A 52 15.48 -6.79 2.36
C LYS A 52 16.86 -6.53 1.75
N TYR A 53 17.12 -7.00 0.53
CA TYR A 53 18.44 -6.87 -0.09
C TYR A 53 18.76 -5.47 -0.58
N LEU A 54 17.73 -4.74 -1.02
CA LEU A 54 17.84 -3.39 -1.53
C LEU A 54 17.57 -2.32 -0.47
N ASP A 55 17.11 -2.71 0.72
CA ASP A 55 16.75 -1.78 1.82
C ASP A 55 15.80 -0.70 1.31
N ALA A 56 14.75 -1.17 0.65
CA ALA A 56 13.76 -0.38 -0.06
C ALA A 56 12.36 -0.87 0.33
N THR A 57 11.42 0.06 0.34
CA THR A 57 10.00 -0.22 0.56
C THR A 57 9.40 -0.95 -0.64
N SER A 58 8.34 -1.71 -0.46
CA SER A 58 7.63 -2.27 -1.63
C SER A 58 7.00 -1.18 -2.50
N ASP A 59 6.65 -0.02 -1.94
CA ASP A 59 6.22 1.16 -2.73
C ASP A 59 7.31 1.62 -3.69
N GLN A 60 8.55 1.68 -3.23
CA GLN A 60 9.71 1.99 -4.09
C GLN A 60 9.87 0.99 -5.22
N LEU A 61 9.78 -0.30 -4.91
CA LEU A 61 10.01 -1.36 -5.89
C LEU A 61 8.88 -1.48 -6.92
N LEU A 62 7.63 -1.40 -6.47
CA LEU A 62 6.43 -1.69 -7.29
C LEU A 62 5.80 -0.45 -7.91
N LEU A 63 6.01 0.72 -7.32
CA LEU A 63 5.37 1.98 -7.70
C LEU A 63 6.38 3.11 -7.94
N GLY A 64 7.68 2.81 -8.01
CA GLY A 64 8.77 3.78 -8.28
C GLY A 64 8.75 5.01 -7.36
N CYS A 65 8.25 4.84 -6.14
CA CYS A 65 8.12 5.94 -5.20
C CYS A 65 9.49 6.46 -4.77
N THR A 66 9.81 7.72 -5.03
CA THR A 66 11.09 8.31 -4.59
C THR A 66 11.16 8.58 -3.08
N LYS A 67 10.01 8.58 -2.41
CA LYS A 67 9.85 8.86 -0.98
C LYS A 67 9.34 7.61 -0.27
N PRO A 68 9.63 7.43 1.03
CA PRO A 68 9.01 6.36 1.79
C PRO A 68 7.54 6.68 2.08
N PRO A 69 6.68 5.66 2.26
CA PRO A 69 5.33 5.83 2.76
C PRO A 69 5.29 6.59 4.10
N ILE A 70 4.19 7.28 4.36
CA ILE A 70 3.97 8.03 5.60
C ILE A 70 3.25 7.11 6.59
N ASP A 71 3.92 6.75 7.69
CA ASP A 71 3.32 5.94 8.76
C ASP A 71 2.22 6.73 9.49
N LEU A 72 1.05 6.11 9.64
CA LEU A 72 -0.12 6.69 10.30
C LEU A 72 -0.33 6.13 11.71
N SER A 73 0.67 5.42 12.25
CA SER A 73 0.67 5.00 13.65
C SER A 73 0.49 6.20 14.59
N GLY A 74 -0.22 5.99 15.70
CA GLY A 74 -0.52 7.04 16.68
C GLY A 74 -1.66 7.99 16.31
N LEU A 75 -2.27 7.88 15.13
CA LEU A 75 -3.47 8.64 14.76
C LEU A 75 -4.76 7.90 15.12
N THR A 76 -5.79 8.67 15.49
CA THR A 76 -7.16 8.15 15.68
C THR A 76 -7.79 7.75 14.35
N GLU A 77 -8.89 6.99 14.38
CA GLU A 77 -9.64 6.65 13.16
C GLU A 77 -10.15 7.92 12.46
N ASP A 78 -10.66 8.91 13.21
CA ASP A 78 -11.19 10.14 12.65
C ASP A 78 -10.12 10.98 11.93
N GLN A 79 -8.92 11.08 12.52
CA GLN A 79 -7.77 11.77 11.90
C GLN A 79 -7.33 11.09 10.60
N ILE A 80 -7.39 9.76 10.55
CA ILE A 80 -7.03 9.00 9.35
C ILE A 80 -8.07 9.16 8.27
N GLU A 81 -9.35 9.06 8.61
CA GLU A 81 -10.43 9.32 7.65
C GLU A 81 -10.36 10.76 7.10
N GLU A 82 -9.95 11.74 7.90
CA GLU A 82 -9.69 13.10 7.44
C GLU A 82 -8.56 13.16 6.40
N ILE A 83 -7.42 12.54 6.68
CA ILE A 83 -6.28 12.47 5.73
C ILE A 83 -6.71 11.83 4.41
N PHE A 84 -7.38 10.67 4.46
CA PHE A 84 -7.83 9.98 3.24
C PHE A 84 -8.93 10.78 2.49
N SER A 85 -9.69 11.62 3.18
CA SER A 85 -10.69 12.51 2.56
C SER A 85 -10.09 13.58 1.66
N LEU A 86 -8.80 13.89 1.80
CA LEU A 86 -8.08 14.82 0.92
C LEU A 86 -7.89 14.23 -0.49
N PHE A 87 -7.89 12.89 -0.61
CA PHE A 87 -7.69 12.20 -1.89
C PHE A 87 -8.98 11.63 -2.46
N ILE A 88 -9.90 11.21 -1.59
CA ILE A 88 -11.11 10.50 -1.99
C ILE A 88 -12.30 11.45 -1.80
N THR A 89 -12.54 12.28 -2.83
CA THR A 89 -13.53 13.37 -2.85
C THR A 89 -14.99 12.95 -2.59
N ASN A 90 -15.30 11.66 -2.68
CA ASN A 90 -16.65 11.11 -2.46
C ASN A 90 -16.90 10.56 -1.04
N LEU A 91 -15.91 10.58 -0.13
CA LEU A 91 -16.11 10.06 1.24
C LEU A 91 -17.19 10.81 2.02
N LYS A 92 -17.30 12.13 1.81
CA LYS A 92 -18.20 12.99 2.61
C LYS A 92 -19.67 12.91 2.17
N LYS A 93 -19.97 12.57 0.91
CA LYS A 93 -21.35 12.57 0.38
C LYS A 93 -22.10 11.24 0.55
N LEU A 94 -21.40 10.11 0.71
CA LEU A 94 -22.07 8.81 0.60
C LEU A 94 -22.59 8.20 1.92
N ASN A 95 -22.01 8.46 3.10
CA ASN A 95 -22.26 7.55 4.25
C ASN A 95 -22.31 8.15 5.67
N ARG A 96 -23.42 8.85 6.02
CA ARG A 96 -23.85 8.95 7.45
C ARG A 96 -24.56 7.68 7.94
N HIS A 97 -25.27 6.96 7.06
CA HIS A 97 -26.08 5.79 7.46
C HIS A 97 -25.30 4.47 7.51
N HIS A 98 -24.40 4.17 6.56
CA HIS A 98 -23.60 2.93 6.59
C HIS A 98 -22.47 2.95 7.65
N ARG A 99 -22.07 4.14 8.15
CA ARG A 99 -21.00 4.29 9.13
C ARG A 99 -21.33 3.64 10.48
N LYS A 100 -22.62 3.61 10.88
CA LYS A 100 -23.06 2.96 12.14
C LYS A 100 -23.10 1.43 12.07
N ILE A 101 -23.19 0.85 10.87
CA ILE A 101 -23.45 -0.60 10.70
C ILE A 101 -22.15 -1.43 10.75
N ASN A 102 -21.01 -0.87 10.33
CA ASN A 102 -19.75 -1.63 10.22
C ASN A 102 -18.65 -1.20 11.21
N MET A 103 -19.01 -0.54 12.32
CA MET A 103 -18.06 -0.03 13.32
C MET A 103 -17.38 -1.09 14.21
N LYS A 104 -17.57 -2.40 13.95
CA LYS A 104 -17.04 -3.47 14.81
C LYS A 104 -15.59 -3.87 14.52
N THR A 105 -15.00 -3.50 13.39
CA THR A 105 -13.58 -3.76 13.11
C THR A 105 -12.71 -2.72 13.79
N ASN A 106 -11.92 -3.19 14.75
CA ASN A 106 -10.86 -2.43 15.39
C ASN A 106 -9.57 -2.56 14.57
N ARG A 107 -8.84 -1.47 14.31
CA ARG A 107 -7.57 -1.53 13.58
C ARG A 107 -6.55 -2.46 14.25
N SER A 108 -6.60 -2.60 15.58
CA SER A 108 -5.71 -3.52 16.32
C SER A 108 -5.89 -5.01 15.96
N THR A 109 -7.04 -5.38 15.39
CA THR A 109 -7.33 -6.75 14.93
C THR A 109 -7.05 -6.97 13.45
N VAL A 110 -6.68 -5.92 12.71
CA VAL A 110 -6.38 -5.98 11.27
C VAL A 110 -4.91 -6.37 11.09
N ARG A 111 -4.65 -7.59 10.60
CA ARG A 111 -3.29 -8.13 10.46
C ARG A 111 -3.06 -8.80 9.12
N ASP A 112 -3.94 -9.72 8.77
CA ASP A 112 -3.87 -10.48 7.52
C ASP A 112 -4.42 -9.70 6.32
N PHE A 113 -4.13 -10.17 5.11
CA PHE A 113 -4.52 -9.48 3.88
C PHE A 113 -6.03 -9.22 3.78
N GLY A 114 -6.87 -10.22 4.08
CA GLY A 114 -8.31 -10.10 3.98
C GLY A 114 -8.89 -9.07 4.96
N SER A 115 -8.41 -9.07 6.20
CA SER A 115 -8.79 -8.05 7.18
C SER A 115 -8.38 -6.64 6.75
N LYS A 116 -7.23 -6.49 6.08
CA LYS A 116 -6.76 -5.21 5.53
C LYS A 116 -7.61 -4.74 4.37
N VAL A 117 -7.96 -5.63 3.43
CA VAL A 117 -8.86 -5.32 2.30
C VAL A 117 -10.22 -4.86 2.82
N TYR A 118 -10.78 -5.58 3.80
CA TYR A 118 -12.05 -5.20 4.43
C TYR A 118 -11.96 -3.83 5.10
N TYR A 119 -10.90 -3.58 5.88
CA TYR A 119 -10.67 -2.28 6.54
C TYR A 119 -10.60 -1.15 5.52
N ILE A 120 -9.79 -1.30 4.47
CA ILE A 120 -9.67 -0.31 3.38
C ILE A 120 -11.03 -0.04 2.76
N ARG A 121 -11.76 -1.09 2.37
CA ARG A 121 -13.04 -0.96 1.68
C ARG A 121 -14.09 -0.24 2.54
N VAL A 122 -14.21 -0.63 3.79
CA VAL A 122 -15.28 -0.16 4.68
C VAL A 122 -14.93 1.17 5.33
N ARG A 123 -13.71 1.32 5.83
CA ARG A 123 -13.30 2.50 6.61
C ARG A 123 -12.72 3.60 5.73
N LEU A 124 -11.77 3.25 4.86
CA LEU A 124 -11.05 4.26 4.07
C LEU A 124 -11.80 4.66 2.80
N LEU A 125 -12.50 3.73 2.16
CA LEU A 125 -13.23 3.99 0.92
C LEU A 125 -14.74 4.19 1.15
N GLY A 126 -15.30 3.53 2.17
CA GLY A 126 -16.73 3.57 2.45
C GLY A 126 -17.60 2.98 1.34
N ILE A 127 -17.16 1.89 0.70
CA ILE A 127 -17.84 1.28 -0.45
C ILE A 127 -18.26 -0.19 -0.20
N SER A 128 -19.20 -0.68 -1.00
CA SER A 128 -19.61 -2.09 -1.04
C SER A 128 -18.59 -2.98 -1.76
N GLN A 129 -18.70 -4.30 -1.59
CA GLN A 129 -17.88 -5.27 -2.34
C GLN A 129 -18.08 -5.13 -3.86
N GLU A 130 -19.29 -4.81 -4.27
CA GLU A 130 -19.66 -4.61 -5.69
C GLU A 130 -18.99 -3.36 -6.26
N GLU A 131 -19.05 -2.23 -5.55
CA GLU A 131 -18.35 -1.01 -5.95
C GLU A 131 -16.83 -1.20 -5.97
N LEU A 132 -16.26 -1.92 -5.00
CA LEU A 132 -14.83 -2.24 -5.02
C LEU A 132 -14.47 -3.11 -6.24
N SER A 133 -15.29 -4.10 -6.56
CA SER A 133 -15.07 -4.96 -7.73
C SER A 133 -15.09 -4.17 -9.04
N TYR A 134 -16.01 -3.22 -9.17
CA TYR A 134 -16.08 -2.32 -10.32
C TYR A 134 -14.84 -1.43 -10.41
N LYS A 135 -14.41 -0.83 -9.29
CA LYS A 135 -13.24 0.06 -9.23
C LYS A 135 -11.92 -0.65 -9.52
N LEU A 136 -11.80 -1.92 -9.13
CA LEU A 136 -10.62 -2.75 -9.39
C LEU A 136 -10.70 -3.53 -10.70
N ASN A 137 -11.82 -3.47 -11.42
CA ASN A 137 -12.10 -4.26 -12.63
C ASN A 137 -11.88 -5.78 -12.41
N ILE A 138 -12.45 -6.31 -11.33
CA ILE A 138 -12.43 -7.74 -10.99
C ILE A 138 -13.86 -8.21 -10.69
N SER A 139 -14.07 -9.52 -10.53
CA SER A 139 -15.37 -10.03 -10.11
C SER A 139 -15.64 -9.71 -8.63
N ARG A 140 -16.91 -9.56 -8.28
CA ARG A 140 -17.35 -9.47 -6.87
C ARG A 140 -16.91 -10.70 -6.05
N THR A 141 -16.87 -11.88 -6.66
CA THR A 141 -16.37 -13.10 -6.02
C THR A 141 -14.89 -13.02 -5.67
N SER A 142 -14.06 -12.36 -6.49
CA SER A 142 -12.65 -12.11 -6.16
C SER A 142 -12.51 -11.22 -4.93
N VAL A 143 -13.29 -10.13 -4.84
CA VAL A 143 -13.31 -9.28 -3.62
C VAL A 143 -13.70 -10.09 -2.39
N GLN A 144 -14.73 -10.93 -2.52
CA GLN A 144 -15.18 -11.79 -1.42
C GLN A 144 -14.12 -12.82 -1.01
N SER A 145 -13.35 -13.33 -1.97
CA SER A 145 -12.22 -14.23 -1.72
C SER A 145 -11.10 -13.51 -0.99
N TYR A 146 -10.75 -12.29 -1.43
CA TYR A 146 -9.71 -11.48 -0.79
C TYR A 146 -10.03 -11.25 0.68
N GLU A 147 -11.24 -10.83 1.01
CA GLU A 147 -11.66 -10.56 2.39
C GLU A 147 -11.69 -11.80 3.30
N ARG A 148 -11.60 -13.02 2.72
CA ARG A 148 -11.52 -14.28 3.47
C ARG A 148 -10.12 -14.89 3.50
N SER A 149 -9.20 -14.37 2.68
CA SER A 149 -7.85 -14.91 2.59
C SER A 149 -6.95 -14.31 3.65
N SER A 150 -6.14 -15.15 4.29
CA SER A 150 -5.09 -14.68 5.19
C SER A 150 -3.87 -14.13 4.42
N GLU A 151 -3.69 -14.56 3.18
CA GLU A 151 -2.54 -14.24 2.35
C GLU A 151 -2.94 -13.56 1.04
N VAL A 152 -1.97 -12.85 0.45
CA VAL A 152 -2.10 -12.23 -0.85
C VAL A 152 -1.28 -13.01 -1.86
N ASP A 153 -1.86 -13.25 -3.04
CA ASP A 153 -1.25 -14.12 -4.04
C ASP A 153 -0.76 -13.36 -5.28
N SER A 154 -1.10 -12.07 -5.41
CA SER A 154 -0.82 -11.31 -6.62
C SER A 154 -0.32 -9.90 -6.35
N VAL A 155 0.85 -9.58 -6.92
CA VAL A 155 1.42 -8.23 -6.95
C VAL A 155 0.49 -7.23 -7.64
N ASN A 156 -0.17 -7.63 -8.74
CA ASN A 156 -1.12 -6.76 -9.45
C ASN A 156 -2.30 -6.34 -8.57
N GLN A 157 -2.80 -7.24 -7.73
CA GLN A 157 -3.89 -6.91 -6.79
C GLN A 157 -3.44 -5.89 -5.76
N ILE A 158 -2.22 -6.03 -5.24
CA ILE A 158 -1.61 -5.10 -4.29
C ILE A 158 -1.43 -3.72 -4.92
N ILE A 159 -0.86 -3.66 -6.13
CA ILE A 159 -0.67 -2.41 -6.87
C ILE A 159 -2.02 -1.72 -7.11
N SER A 160 -3.01 -2.44 -7.62
CA SER A 160 -4.34 -1.86 -7.91
C SER A 160 -5.03 -1.35 -6.64
N LEU A 161 -4.98 -2.11 -5.55
CA LEU A 161 -5.57 -1.71 -4.28
C LEU A 161 -4.84 -0.51 -3.66
N SER A 162 -3.51 -0.49 -3.70
CA SER A 162 -2.70 0.64 -3.25
C SER A 162 -3.02 1.91 -4.04
N LYS A 163 -3.02 1.85 -5.37
CA LYS A 163 -3.34 3.00 -6.23
C LYS A 163 -4.76 3.54 -5.99
N LEU A 164 -5.73 2.64 -5.79
CA LEU A 164 -7.12 3.00 -5.53
C LEU A 164 -7.31 3.65 -4.17
N SER A 165 -6.73 3.07 -3.12
CA SER A 165 -7.01 3.45 -1.73
C SER A 165 -5.99 4.40 -1.13
N LYS A 166 -4.85 4.62 -1.82
CA LYS A 166 -3.70 5.39 -1.36
C LYS A 166 -2.96 4.80 -0.16
N VAL A 167 -3.25 3.56 0.25
CA VAL A 167 -2.44 2.85 1.25
C VAL A 167 -1.14 2.32 0.63
N SER A 168 -0.08 2.18 1.41
CA SER A 168 1.16 1.58 0.93
C SER A 168 0.99 0.10 0.57
N THR A 169 1.75 -0.34 -0.44
CA THR A 169 1.94 -1.75 -0.76
C THR A 169 2.62 -2.49 0.38
N ASP A 170 3.46 -1.82 1.19
CA ASP A 170 4.11 -2.39 2.37
C ASP A 170 3.06 -2.85 3.39
N TYR A 171 2.06 -2.01 3.67
CA TYR A 171 0.94 -2.37 4.53
C TYR A 171 0.19 -3.59 3.99
N LEU A 172 0.02 -3.71 2.67
CA LEU A 172 -0.68 -4.84 2.05
C LEU A 172 0.14 -6.14 2.05
N ILE A 173 1.47 -6.06 1.95
CA ILE A 173 2.37 -7.21 1.79
C ILE A 173 2.81 -7.81 3.13
N PHE A 174 3.01 -6.97 4.15
CA PHE A 174 3.61 -7.35 5.43
C PHE A 174 2.60 -7.31 6.57
N ASN A 175 2.36 -8.45 7.23
CA ASN A 175 1.36 -8.55 8.31
C ASN A 175 1.65 -7.62 9.49
N ASP A 176 2.92 -7.46 9.87
CA ASP A 176 3.34 -6.62 11.00
C ASP A 176 3.58 -5.15 10.63
N CYS A 177 3.17 -4.72 9.43
CA CYS A 177 3.27 -3.33 9.01
C CYS A 177 2.04 -2.53 9.48
N SER A 178 2.29 -1.38 10.13
CA SER A 178 1.24 -0.43 10.48
C SER A 178 0.57 0.15 9.22
N LEU A 179 -0.59 0.78 9.38
CA LEU A 179 -1.23 1.48 8.27
C LEU A 179 -0.34 2.65 7.83
N GLN A 180 0.01 2.70 6.55
CA GLN A 180 0.80 3.78 5.96
C GLN A 180 0.11 4.35 4.71
N LEU A 181 0.25 5.65 4.51
CA LEU A 181 -0.15 6.34 3.30
C LEU A 181 0.97 6.20 2.25
N SER A 182 0.63 5.70 1.06
CA SER A 182 1.56 5.60 -0.06
C SER A 182 2.00 6.99 -0.52
N SER A 183 3.27 7.10 -0.91
CA SER A 183 3.78 8.31 -1.54
C SER A 183 3.60 8.36 -3.05
N TYR A 184 2.97 7.34 -3.64
CA TYR A 184 2.74 7.28 -5.08
C TYR A 184 1.91 8.48 -5.55
N GLU A 185 2.38 9.16 -6.60
CA GLU A 185 1.79 10.39 -7.15
C GLU A 185 1.77 11.60 -6.16
N LEU A 186 2.55 11.56 -5.08
CA LEU A 186 2.76 12.71 -4.21
C LEU A 186 4.01 13.50 -4.60
N ASP A 187 3.80 14.70 -5.12
CA ASP A 187 4.87 15.68 -5.29
C ASP A 187 5.51 16.08 -3.94
N ASN A 188 6.60 16.83 -4.00
CA ASN A 188 7.37 17.21 -2.81
C ASN A 188 6.56 18.07 -1.82
N GLU A 189 5.72 18.96 -2.33
CA GLU A 189 4.93 19.88 -1.52
C GLU A 189 3.82 19.12 -0.79
N ARG A 190 3.00 18.37 -1.52
CA ARG A 190 1.92 17.55 -0.97
C ARG A 190 2.46 16.56 0.05
N TYR A 191 3.55 15.86 -0.26
CA TYR A 191 4.19 14.93 0.67
C TYR A 191 4.63 15.63 1.96
N SER A 192 5.26 16.81 1.86
CA SER A 192 5.72 17.57 3.02
C SER A 192 4.56 18.00 3.91
N ILE A 193 3.47 18.52 3.31
CA ILE A 193 2.27 18.95 4.04
C ILE A 193 1.65 17.78 4.80
N LEU A 194 1.44 16.64 4.14
CA LEU A 194 0.84 15.47 4.77
C LEU A 194 1.71 14.93 5.89
N LYS A 195 3.03 14.89 5.69
CA LYS A 195 3.97 14.44 6.70
C LYS A 195 3.93 15.34 7.94
N GLN A 196 3.87 16.66 7.75
CA GLN A 196 3.74 17.61 8.86
C GLN A 196 2.41 17.47 9.59
N LEU A 197 1.30 17.27 8.87
CA LEU A 197 -0.02 17.03 9.46
C LEU A 197 -0.04 15.76 10.33
N VAL A 198 0.52 14.65 9.83
CA VAL A 198 0.64 13.40 10.59
C VAL A 198 1.49 13.60 11.84
N GLN A 199 2.64 14.26 11.72
CA GLN A 199 3.50 14.58 12.87
C GLN A 199 2.78 15.43 13.92
N PHE A 200 1.98 16.41 13.47
CA PHE A 200 1.15 17.21 14.36
C PHE A 200 0.14 16.34 15.12
N TYR A 201 -0.58 15.45 14.45
CA TYR A 201 -1.54 14.56 15.11
C TYR A 201 -0.90 13.59 16.09
N VAL A 202 0.24 12.98 15.74
CA VAL A 202 0.98 12.12 16.67
C VAL A 202 1.37 12.90 17.93
N LYS A 203 1.91 14.11 17.77
CA LYS A 203 2.30 14.96 18.91
C LYS A 203 1.09 15.33 19.76
N TYR A 204 -0.01 15.75 19.13
CA TYR A 204 -1.26 16.09 19.81
C TYR A 204 -1.78 14.92 20.64
N ASN A 205 -1.88 13.73 20.03
CA ASN A 205 -2.37 12.53 20.70
C ASN A 205 -1.43 12.03 21.81
N THR A 206 -0.13 12.29 21.71
CA THR A 206 0.83 11.92 22.77
C THR A 206 0.68 12.79 24.02
N ILE A 207 0.26 14.05 23.85
CA ILE A 207 0.07 15.01 24.95
C ILE A 207 -1.30 14.82 25.63
N HIS A 208 -2.31 14.40 24.86
CA HIS A 208 -3.71 14.37 25.28
C HIS A 208 -4.27 12.96 25.54
N ASN A 209 -3.43 11.92 25.50
CA ASN A 209 -3.74 10.56 25.98
C ASN A 209 -2.95 10.26 27.26
#